data_AF-A0A2V7W442-F1
#
_entry.id   AF-A0A2V7W442-F1
#
_cell.length_a   1.000
_cell.length_b   1.000
_cell.length_c   1.000
_cell.angle_alpha   90.00
_cell.angle_beta   90.00
_cell.angle_gamma   90.00
#
_symmetry.space_group_name_H-M   'P 1'
#
loop_
_entity.id
_entity.type
_entity.pdbx_description
1 polymer ?
#
loop_
_entity_poly.entity_id
_entity_poly.type
_entity_poly.pdbx_seq_one_letter_code
_entity_poly.pdbx_strand_id
1 'polypeptide(L)'
;MMTSREELQERIDHALHQTPEEFGRSTFSDYADTAIDLTRRLYERAVSAHDAETAIEAALDEYEAFAATEDNGRARRALMEFVTNHPAAAKLGLRVPDLEVRTPWMARPSRRGKR
;
A
#
# COMPACT_ATOMS: atom_id res chain seq x y z
N MET A 1 -2.49 0.67 -23.16
CA MET A 1 -3.88 0.77 -22.68
C MET A 1 -3.85 1.73 -21.51
N MET A 2 -4.78 2.68 -21.40
CA MET A 2 -4.89 3.50 -20.19
C MET A 2 -5.60 2.68 -19.13
N THR A 3 -4.97 2.50 -17.97
CA THR A 3 -5.57 1.78 -16.84
C THR A 3 -6.72 2.60 -16.25
N SER A 4 -7.88 1.99 -16.11
CA SER A 4 -9.07 2.63 -15.54
C SER A 4 -8.92 2.87 -14.04
N ARG A 5 -9.69 3.81 -13.50
CA ARG A 5 -9.71 4.10 -12.06
C ARG A 5 -10.10 2.86 -11.25
N GLU A 6 -11.04 2.06 -11.75
CA GLU A 6 -11.48 0.80 -11.13
C GLU A 6 -10.32 -0.20 -11.04
N GLU A 7 -9.59 -0.41 -12.13
CA GLU A 7 -8.42 -1.30 -12.16
C GLU A 7 -7.32 -0.82 -11.19
N LEU A 8 -7.08 0.49 -11.11
CA LEU A 8 -6.12 1.05 -10.14
C LEU A 8 -6.57 0.81 -8.69
N GLN A 9 -7.86 0.94 -8.41
CA GLN A 9 -8.41 0.63 -7.08
C GLN A 9 -8.28 -0.87 -6.76
N GLU A 10 -8.58 -1.76 -7.70
CA GLU A 10 -8.43 -3.20 -7.52
C GLU A 10 -6.98 -3.60 -7.23
N ARG A 11 -6.01 -2.98 -7.91
CA ARG A 11 -4.58 -3.19 -7.62
C ARG A 11 -4.21 -2.77 -6.20
N ILE A 12 -4.71 -1.61 -5.73
CA ILE A 12 -4.51 -1.14 -4.36
C ILE A 12 -5.14 -2.12 -3.36
N ASP A 13 -6.37 -2.56 -3.60
CA ASP A 13 -7.10 -3.48 -2.73
C ASP A 13 -6.36 -4.81 -2.61
N HIS A 14 -5.93 -5.37 -3.74
CA HIS A 14 -5.17 -6.61 -3.80
C HIS A 14 -3.82 -6.50 -3.05
N ALA A 15 -3.05 -5.44 -3.30
CA ALA A 15 -1.79 -5.18 -2.63
C ALA A 15 -1.96 -5.09 -1.10
N LEU A 16 -3.04 -4.44 -0.64
CA LEU A 16 -3.28 -4.20 0.77
C LEU A 16 -4.00 -5.35 1.48
N HIS A 17 -4.58 -6.33 0.78
CA HIS A 17 -5.25 -7.48 1.40
C HIS A 17 -4.26 -8.59 1.86
N GLN A 18 -3.01 -8.55 1.42
CA GLN A 18 -2.04 -9.61 1.71
C GLN A 18 -1.68 -9.69 3.21
N THR A 19 -1.64 -10.92 3.74
CA THR A 19 -1.25 -11.17 5.13
C THR A 19 0.26 -11.05 5.27
N PRO A 20 0.81 -10.18 6.14
CA PRO A 20 2.24 -10.10 6.39
C PRO A 20 2.71 -11.42 6.99
N GLU A 21 3.81 -11.97 6.46
CA GLU A 21 4.43 -13.17 7.03
C GLU A 21 4.92 -12.92 8.46
N GLU A 22 5.22 -11.67 8.81
CA GLU A 22 5.78 -11.28 10.09
C GLU A 22 4.75 -10.57 10.97
N PHE A 23 3.99 -11.37 11.70
CA PHE A 23 3.14 -10.89 12.79
C PHE A 23 3.99 -10.29 13.91
N GLY A 24 3.78 -9.01 14.23
CA GLY A 24 4.23 -8.41 15.51
C GLY A 24 5.38 -7.40 15.44
N ARG A 25 5.78 -6.91 14.27
CA ARG A 25 6.80 -5.86 14.16
C ARG A 25 6.22 -4.49 14.51
N SER A 26 6.84 -3.80 15.48
CA SER A 26 6.41 -2.51 15.99
C SER A 26 6.81 -1.36 15.07
N THR A 27 5.85 -0.50 14.76
CA THR A 27 5.98 0.78 14.04
C THR A 27 6.81 1.83 14.78
N PHE A 28 7.14 1.58 16.05
CA PHE A 28 7.91 2.47 16.94
C PHE A 28 9.35 2.01 17.16
N SER A 29 9.82 1.01 16.41
CA SER A 29 11.24 0.60 16.40
C SER A 29 11.99 1.26 15.24
N ASP A 30 13.33 1.32 15.32
CA ASP A 30 14.22 1.82 14.25
C ASP A 30 13.95 1.14 12.87
N TYR A 31 13.23 0.02 12.88
CA TYR A 31 12.71 -0.66 11.70
C TYR A 31 11.73 0.19 10.87
N ALA A 32 11.17 1.28 11.41
CA ALA A 32 10.24 2.18 10.74
C ALA A 32 10.91 3.15 9.75
N ASP A 33 12.20 3.47 9.93
CA ASP A 33 12.89 4.51 9.13
C ASP A 33 12.94 4.17 7.63
N THR A 34 13.10 2.90 7.29
CA THR A 34 13.16 2.46 5.88
C THR A 34 11.83 2.50 5.13
N ALA A 35 10.68 2.57 5.82
CA ALA A 35 9.38 2.71 5.15
C ALA A 35 9.25 4.09 4.47
N ILE A 36 9.89 5.12 5.04
CA ILE A 36 9.94 6.47 4.47
C ILE A 36 10.66 6.44 3.11
N ASP A 37 11.73 5.64 2.98
CA ASP A 37 12.45 5.48 1.72
C ASP A 37 11.61 4.79 0.65
N LEU A 38 10.82 3.78 1.03
CA LEU A 38 9.88 3.13 0.11
C LEU A 38 8.78 4.08 -0.33
N THR A 39 8.19 4.85 0.59
CA THR A 39 7.20 5.88 0.23
C THR A 39 7.82 6.88 -0.75
N ARG A 40 9.03 7.37 -0.49
CA ARG A 40 9.74 8.30 -1.37
C ARG A 40 9.94 7.74 -2.78
N ARG A 41 10.33 6.47 -2.93
CA ARG A 41 10.47 5.82 -4.25
C ARG A 41 9.17 5.86 -5.05
N LEU A 42 8.02 5.64 -4.41
CA LEU A 42 6.71 5.74 -5.06
C LEU A 42 6.44 7.16 -5.60
N TYR A 43 6.74 8.19 -4.80
CA TYR A 43 6.63 9.58 -5.22
C TYR A 43 7.56 9.93 -6.38
N GLU A 44 8.82 9.48 -6.32
CA GLU A 44 9.81 9.72 -7.38
C GLU A 44 9.39 9.11 -8.72
N ARG A 45 8.70 7.96 -8.71
CA ARG A 45 8.14 7.37 -9.92
C ARG A 45 6.91 8.11 -10.43
N ALA A 46 6.02 8.49 -9.53
CA ALA A 46 4.81 9.23 -9.88
C ALA A 46 5.08 10.61 -10.48
N VAL A 47 6.16 11.30 -10.05
CA VAL A 47 6.46 12.68 -10.50
C VAL A 47 6.79 12.79 -11.99
N SER A 48 7.20 11.68 -12.62
CA SER A 48 7.62 11.67 -14.02
C SER A 48 6.45 11.56 -15.01
N ALA A 49 5.21 11.40 -14.50
CA ALA A 49 4.02 11.23 -15.32
C ALA A 49 3.33 12.55 -15.68
N HIS A 50 2.66 12.56 -16.83
CA HIS A 50 1.97 13.75 -17.36
C HIS A 50 0.52 13.89 -16.87
N ASP A 51 -0.08 12.80 -16.37
CA ASP A 51 -1.46 12.73 -15.89
C ASP A 51 -1.56 11.89 -14.61
N ALA A 52 -2.75 11.92 -13.98
CA ALA A 52 -2.95 11.34 -12.67
C ALA A 52 -2.97 9.80 -12.73
N GLU A 53 -3.60 9.23 -13.75
CA GLU A 53 -3.71 7.79 -13.98
C GLU A 53 -2.31 7.19 -14.17
N THR A 54 -1.52 7.75 -15.07
CA THR A 54 -0.14 7.32 -15.33
C THR A 54 0.76 7.48 -14.10
N ALA A 55 0.55 8.53 -13.29
CA ALA A 55 1.31 8.74 -12.05
C ALA A 55 1.04 7.64 -11.02
N ILE A 56 -0.23 7.25 -10.85
CA ILE A 56 -0.60 6.17 -9.94
C ILE A 56 -0.15 4.81 -10.48
N GLU A 57 -0.32 4.56 -11.78
CA GLU A 57 0.13 3.33 -12.43
C GLU A 57 1.63 3.12 -12.22
N ALA A 58 2.45 4.15 -12.49
CA ALA A 58 3.90 4.08 -12.29
C ALA A 58 4.30 3.82 -10.82
N ALA A 59 3.55 4.37 -9.85
CA ALA A 59 3.79 4.09 -8.44
C ALA A 59 3.41 2.65 -8.08
N LEU A 60 2.30 2.12 -8.60
CA LEU A 60 1.89 0.74 -8.34
C LEU A 60 2.85 -0.26 -8.97
N ASP A 61 3.38 0.02 -10.16
CA ASP A 61 4.41 -0.82 -10.80
C ASP A 61 5.69 -0.86 -9.97
N GLU A 62 6.12 0.29 -9.42
CA GLU A 62 7.27 0.36 -8.51
C GLU A 62 7.01 -0.38 -7.20
N TYR A 63 5.80 -0.25 -6.64
CA TYR A 63 5.38 -1.00 -5.46
C TYR A 63 5.50 -2.51 -5.71
N GLU A 64 4.95 -3.02 -6.81
CA GLU A 64 5.02 -4.44 -7.16
C GLU A 64 6.47 -4.91 -7.31
N ALA A 65 7.34 -4.08 -7.90
CA ALA A 65 8.74 -4.39 -8.10
C ALA A 65 9.50 -4.58 -6.77
N PHE A 66 9.31 -3.72 -5.77
CA PHE A 66 10.00 -3.87 -4.48
C PHE A 66 9.24 -4.77 -3.48
N ALA A 67 7.92 -4.89 -3.58
CA ALA A 67 7.13 -5.71 -2.66
C ALA A 67 7.48 -7.19 -2.74
N ALA A 68 8.07 -7.64 -3.86
CA ALA A 68 8.58 -9.00 -4.03
C ALA A 68 9.78 -9.33 -3.12
N THR A 69 10.50 -8.32 -2.63
CA THR A 69 11.76 -8.49 -1.88
C THR A 69 11.77 -7.81 -0.51
N GLU A 70 10.88 -6.85 -0.29
CA GLU A 70 10.78 -6.08 0.95
C GLU A 70 9.86 -6.74 1.97
N ASP A 71 10.00 -6.33 3.24
CA ASP A 71 9.03 -6.68 4.28
C ASP A 71 7.62 -6.20 3.88
N ASN A 72 6.68 -7.13 3.83
CA ASN A 72 5.31 -6.89 3.37
C ASN A 72 4.62 -5.78 4.18
N GLY A 73 4.84 -5.72 5.50
CA GLY A 73 4.29 -4.67 6.36
C GLY A 73 4.83 -3.27 6.00
N ARG A 74 6.13 -3.15 5.74
CA ARG A 74 6.76 -1.90 5.28
C ARG A 74 6.25 -1.48 3.91
N ALA A 75 6.21 -2.41 2.95
CA ALA A 75 5.71 -2.14 1.60
C ALA A 75 4.26 -1.64 1.65
N ARG A 76 3.38 -2.34 2.38
CA ARG A 76 1.97 -1.95 2.56
C ARG A 76 1.85 -0.58 3.24
N ARG A 77 2.67 -0.30 4.26
CA ARG A 77 2.70 1.02 4.90
C ARG A 77 3.05 2.11 3.90
N ALA A 78 4.09 1.91 3.09
CA ALA A 78 4.51 2.87 2.09
C ALA A 78 3.39 3.16 1.06
N LEU A 79 2.71 2.11 0.59
CA LEU A 79 1.57 2.26 -0.31
C LEU A 79 0.40 3.01 0.34
N MET A 80 0.05 2.68 1.59
CA MET A 80 -1.01 3.40 2.32
C MET A 80 -0.66 4.89 2.50
N GLU A 81 0.58 5.21 2.86
CA GLU A 81 1.04 6.60 3.00
C GLU A 81 0.98 7.33 1.66
N PHE A 82 1.44 6.71 0.57
CA PHE A 82 1.36 7.28 -0.78
C PHE A 82 -0.08 7.55 -1.21
N VAL A 83 -0.98 6.55 -1.16
CA VAL A 83 -2.39 6.71 -1.59
C VAL A 83 -3.10 7.78 -0.75
N THR A 84 -2.79 7.88 0.54
CA THR A 84 -3.41 8.86 1.43
C THR A 84 -2.98 10.30 1.12
N ASN A 85 -1.71 10.50 0.72
CA ASN A 85 -1.12 11.84 0.64
C ASN A 85 -0.86 12.34 -0.79
N HIS A 86 -0.83 11.48 -1.81
CA HIS A 86 -0.52 11.90 -3.17
C HIS A 86 -1.72 12.59 -3.85
N PRO A 87 -1.56 13.79 -4.45
CA PRO A 87 -2.66 14.56 -5.02
C PRO A 87 -3.36 13.85 -6.19
N ALA A 88 -2.63 13.05 -6.98
CA ALA A 88 -3.23 12.26 -8.06
C ALA A 88 -4.22 11.20 -7.53
N ALA A 89 -3.90 10.55 -6.40
CA ALA A 89 -4.78 9.55 -5.79
C ALA A 89 -6.08 10.20 -5.31
N ALA A 90 -5.97 11.37 -4.68
CA ALA A 90 -7.12 12.17 -4.26
C ALA A 90 -7.99 12.62 -5.47
N LYS A 91 -7.35 13.08 -6.56
CA LYS A 91 -8.03 13.49 -7.79
C LYS A 91 -8.82 12.34 -8.44
N LEU A 92 -8.27 11.13 -8.43
CA LEU A 92 -8.92 9.92 -8.93
C LEU A 92 -9.90 9.28 -7.94
N GLY A 93 -10.03 9.83 -6.73
CA GLY A 93 -10.88 9.27 -5.68
C GLY A 93 -10.47 7.86 -5.24
N LEU A 94 -9.18 7.54 -5.32
CA LEU A 94 -8.62 6.29 -4.84
C LEU A 94 -8.54 6.29 -3.32
N ARG A 95 -8.78 5.13 -2.70
CA ARG A 95 -8.87 5.00 -1.24
C ARG A 95 -8.07 3.81 -0.75
N VAL A 96 -7.56 3.93 0.47
CA VAL A 96 -7.10 2.76 1.24
C VAL A 96 -8.34 1.99 1.71
N PRO A 97 -8.44 0.67 1.48
CA PRO A 97 -9.58 -0.13 1.94
C PRO A 97 -9.73 -0.09 3.45
N ASP A 98 -10.92 -0.32 3.97
CA ASP A 98 -11.16 -0.37 5.41
C ASP A 98 -10.30 -1.41 6.13
N LEU A 99 -10.03 -1.18 7.42
CA LEU A 99 -9.17 -2.06 8.22
C LEU A 99 -9.69 -3.51 8.25
N GLU A 100 -11.01 -3.70 8.31
CA GLU A 100 -11.63 -5.02 8.28
C GLU A 100 -11.41 -5.77 6.96
N VAL A 101 -11.25 -5.03 5.86
CA VAL A 101 -11.01 -5.58 4.52
C VAL A 101 -9.54 -5.88 4.33
N ARG A 102 -8.65 -4.91 4.60
CA ARG A 102 -7.21 -5.06 4.35
C ARG A 102 -6.47 -5.91 5.41
N THR A 103 -7.01 -5.99 6.63
CA THR A 103 -6.34 -6.66 7.76
C THR A 103 -7.36 -7.32 8.71
N PRO A 104 -8.18 -8.27 8.23
CA PRO A 104 -9.27 -8.86 9.01
C PRO A 104 -8.81 -9.54 10.31
N TRP A 105 -7.59 -10.07 10.35
CA TRP A 105 -7.01 -10.73 11.52
C TRP A 105 -6.61 -9.77 12.66
N MET A 106 -6.43 -8.47 12.38
CA MET A 106 -6.22 -7.46 13.43
C MET A 106 -7.54 -6.85 13.91
N ALA A 107 -8.53 -6.76 13.02
CA ALA A 107 -9.82 -6.15 13.33
C ALA A 107 -10.70 -7.05 14.21
N ARG A 108 -10.53 -8.37 14.14
CA ARG A 108 -11.35 -9.34 14.89
C ARG A 108 -10.49 -10.12 15.87
N PRO A 109 -10.92 -10.27 17.14
CA PRO A 109 -10.21 -11.11 18.09
C PRO A 109 -10.13 -12.54 17.55
N SER A 110 -8.92 -13.11 17.56
CA SER A 110 -8.74 -14.50 17.16
C SER A 110 -9.64 -15.37 18.04
N ARG A 111 -10.42 -16.28 17.44
CA ARG A 111 -11.24 -17.25 18.19
C ARG A 111 -10.39 -18.32 18.92
N ARG A 112 -9.14 -18.00 19.26
CA ARG A 112 -8.19 -18.91 19.92
C ARG A 112 -8.44 -18.85 21.43
N GLY A 113 -9.55 -19.45 21.86
CA GLY A 113 -9.91 -19.48 23.28
C GLY A 113 -11.33 -19.92 23.58
N LYS A 114 -11.78 -21.06 23.04
CA LYS A 114 -12.83 -21.90 23.64
C LYS A 114 -12.59 -23.36 23.21
N ARG A 115 -11.63 -24.00 23.87
CA ARG A 115 -11.58 -25.46 24.03
C ARG A 115 -11.42 -25.72 25.51
#